data_AF-A0A8S2YW84-F1
#
_entry.id   AF-A0A8S2YW84-F1
#
_cell.length_a   1.000
_cell.length_b   1.000
_cell.length_c   1.000
_cell.angle_alpha   90.00
_cell.angle_beta   90.00
_cell.angle_gamma   90.00
#
_symmetry.space_group_name_H-M   'P 1'
#
loop_
_entity.id
_entity.type
_entity.pdbx_description
1 polymer ?
#
loop_
_entity_poly.entity_id
_entity_poly.type
_entity_poly.pdbx_seq_one_letter_code
_entity_poly.pdbx_strand_id
1 'polypeptide(L)'
;MDTLGANANLSYEREFLVLPSVSEEQKSSPTPTNDDLAIVGIACRFPGGSNSIDEFWSNLVEQRDCVRPVPGDRWNADYYTDASSNEFHLPAKIPSSRCGWVDFVGEFDYETFSISRREAENMDPQQKMLLEVALQALEDSGMQYVGSNTGVFVGIGQAEQYELTTADLESINAYSVTGSALSIPSNRLSYCFDLQGPSMSVDTACSSSLTAFHLACQAIRDGTCSAAVVAGVNILINPSTVIQFSQLGVLSPDGMCHSFSDKANGYVRSEGCG
;
A
#
# COMPACT_ATOMS: atom_id res chain seq x y z
N MET A 1 -50.62 35.06 -67.71
CA MET A 1 -49.58 35.07 -68.75
C MET A 1 -48.23 35.07 -68.05
N ASP A 2 -47.62 33.89 -68.03
CA ASP A 2 -46.20 33.59 -68.18
C ASP A 2 -45.11 34.32 -67.37
N THR A 3 -44.49 33.48 -66.52
CA THR A 3 -43.05 33.11 -66.41
C THR A 3 -41.99 34.03 -65.78
N LEU A 4 -40.99 33.31 -65.21
CA LEU A 4 -39.66 33.67 -64.69
C LEU A 4 -39.67 34.08 -63.20
N GLY A 5 -39.14 33.33 -62.22
CA GLY A 5 -38.08 32.31 -62.23
C GLY A 5 -36.83 32.89 -61.55
N ALA A 6 -36.57 32.55 -60.29
CA ALA A 6 -35.21 32.40 -59.73
C ALA A 6 -35.23 31.90 -58.27
N ASN A 7 -34.68 30.70 -58.11
CA ASN A 7 -34.32 30.01 -56.88
C ASN A 7 -33.26 30.74 -56.03
N ALA A 8 -33.34 30.56 -54.70
CA ALA A 8 -32.23 30.22 -53.80
C ALA A 8 -32.82 29.93 -52.40
N ASN A 9 -33.21 28.69 -52.09
CA ASN A 9 -32.44 27.71 -51.31
C ASN A 9 -31.64 28.30 -50.13
N LEU A 10 -32.07 27.96 -48.90
CA LEU A 10 -31.31 27.08 -48.01
C LEU A 10 -32.17 26.68 -46.80
N SER A 11 -32.77 25.50 -46.93
CA SER A 11 -33.38 24.71 -45.86
C SER A 11 -32.30 24.13 -44.95
N TYR A 12 -32.44 24.31 -43.64
CA TYR A 12 -31.81 23.46 -42.64
C TYR A 12 -32.87 23.12 -41.59
N GLU A 13 -33.73 22.16 -41.91
CA GLU A 13 -34.52 21.46 -40.88
C GLU A 13 -33.56 20.50 -40.16
N ARG A 14 -33.40 20.69 -38.85
CA ARG A 14 -32.72 19.72 -37.99
C ARG A 14 -33.67 18.56 -37.75
N GLU A 15 -33.41 17.42 -38.39
CA GLU A 15 -33.90 16.13 -37.91
C GLU A 15 -33.31 15.89 -36.51
N PHE A 16 -34.16 15.99 -35.48
CA PHE A 16 -33.84 15.46 -34.16
C PHE A 16 -33.91 13.94 -34.25
N LEU A 17 -32.74 13.30 -34.24
CA LEU A 17 -32.62 11.86 -34.01
C LEU A 17 -33.13 11.57 -32.59
N VAL A 18 -34.38 11.10 -32.48
CA VAL A 18 -34.90 10.57 -31.21
C VAL A 18 -34.21 9.24 -30.97
N LEU A 19 -33.20 9.23 -30.10
CA LEU A 19 -32.60 7.99 -29.63
C LEU A 19 -33.65 7.21 -28.81
N PRO A 20 -33.77 5.88 -29.02
CA PRO A 20 -34.70 5.07 -28.25
C PRO A 20 -34.33 5.12 -26.77
N SER A 21 -35.34 5.28 -25.90
CA SER A 21 -35.19 5.21 -24.46
C SER A 21 -34.60 3.85 -24.08
N VAL A 22 -33.40 3.86 -23.49
CA VAL A 22 -32.80 2.69 -22.87
C VAL A 22 -33.69 2.33 -21.68
N SER A 23 -34.46 1.25 -21.81
CA SER A 23 -35.10 0.62 -20.67
C SER A 23 -34.00 0.16 -19.73
N GLU A 24 -33.98 0.68 -18.50
CA GLU A 24 -33.18 0.12 -17.40
C GLU A 24 -33.62 -1.33 -17.18
N GLU A 25 -32.93 -2.28 -17.80
CA GLU A 25 -32.88 -3.63 -17.28
C GLU A 25 -32.22 -3.53 -15.90
N GLN A 26 -33.04 -3.60 -14.85
CA GLN A 26 -32.58 -3.98 -13.52
C GLN A 26 -31.94 -5.37 -13.66
N LYS A 27 -30.62 -5.40 -13.89
CA LYS A 27 -29.82 -6.60 -13.70
C LYS A 27 -30.04 -7.05 -12.26
N SER A 28 -30.80 -8.12 -12.07
CA SER A 28 -30.89 -8.79 -10.78
C SER A 28 -29.47 -9.14 -10.37
N SER A 29 -28.98 -8.56 -9.27
CA SER A 29 -27.71 -8.96 -8.70
C SER A 29 -27.77 -10.47 -8.41
N PRO A 30 -26.69 -11.23 -8.72
CA PRO A 30 -26.65 -12.64 -8.37
C PRO A 30 -26.91 -12.79 -6.87
N THR A 31 -27.77 -13.76 -6.51
CA THR A 31 -28.00 -14.08 -5.10
C THR A 31 -26.68 -14.52 -4.49
N PRO A 32 -26.20 -13.87 -3.40
CA PRO A 32 -24.92 -14.22 -2.81
C PRO A 32 -24.93 -15.69 -2.39
N THR A 33 -23.96 -16.44 -2.87
CA THR A 33 -23.67 -17.80 -2.41
C THR A 33 -22.92 -17.73 -1.08
N ASN A 34 -22.86 -18.85 -0.35
CA ASN A 34 -22.15 -18.92 0.93
C ASN A 34 -20.62 -18.74 0.79
N ASP A 35 -20.09 -18.61 -0.44
CA ASP A 35 -18.67 -18.46 -0.77
C ASP A 35 -18.26 -17.04 -1.19
N ASP A 36 -19.24 -16.13 -1.31
CA ASP A 36 -19.00 -14.75 -1.71
C ASP A 36 -18.43 -13.93 -0.54
N LEU A 37 -17.34 -13.22 -0.81
CA LEU A 37 -16.64 -12.39 0.16
C LEU A 37 -16.79 -10.92 -0.23
N ALA A 38 -17.03 -10.07 0.76
CA ALA A 38 -17.14 -8.63 0.58
C ALA A 38 -15.91 -7.91 1.16
N ILE A 39 -15.41 -6.93 0.43
CA ILE A 39 -14.52 -5.91 0.97
C ILE A 39 -15.43 -4.82 1.55
N VAL A 40 -15.39 -4.67 2.87
CA VAL A 40 -16.34 -3.82 3.61
C VAL A 40 -15.72 -2.51 4.09
N GLY A 41 -14.40 -2.43 4.19
CA GLY A 41 -13.68 -1.19 4.50
C GLY A 41 -12.26 -1.22 3.93
N ILE A 42 -11.71 -0.05 3.60
CA ILE A 42 -10.38 0.12 3.01
C ILE A 42 -9.71 1.39 3.54
N ALA A 43 -8.38 1.35 3.67
CA ALA A 43 -7.56 2.52 3.96
C ALA A 43 -6.16 2.32 3.37
N CYS A 44 -5.40 3.41 3.21
CA CYS A 44 -4.03 3.29 2.73
C CYS A 44 -3.15 4.45 3.16
N ARG A 45 -1.85 4.19 3.19
CA ARG A 45 -0.81 5.20 3.08
C ARG A 45 0.16 4.83 1.97
N PHE A 46 0.26 5.67 0.95
CA PHE A 46 1.13 5.50 -0.20
C PHE A 46 1.89 6.81 -0.53
N PRO A 47 2.94 6.73 -1.37
CA PRO A 47 3.67 7.92 -1.81
C PRO A 47 2.78 8.98 -2.47
N GLY A 48 3.33 10.20 -2.56
CA GLY A 48 2.63 11.33 -3.20
C GLY A 48 1.54 11.94 -2.33
N GLY A 49 1.71 11.89 -1.00
CA GLY A 49 0.73 12.40 -0.04
C GLY A 49 -0.57 11.58 0.05
N SER A 50 -0.56 10.34 -0.41
CA SER A 50 -1.76 9.49 -0.42
C SER A 50 -2.02 8.93 0.97
N ASN A 51 -2.70 9.69 1.84
CA ASN A 51 -3.05 9.27 3.21
C ASN A 51 -4.52 8.84 3.34
N SER A 52 -5.21 8.76 2.21
CA SER A 52 -6.60 8.32 2.06
C SER A 52 -6.80 7.70 0.69
N ILE A 53 -7.87 6.92 0.53
CA ILE A 53 -8.22 6.28 -0.75
C ILE A 53 -8.53 7.32 -1.83
N ASP A 54 -9.16 8.44 -1.46
CA ASP A 54 -9.49 9.52 -2.41
C ASP A 54 -8.23 10.21 -2.94
N GLU A 55 -7.24 10.47 -2.08
CA GLU A 55 -5.95 11.04 -2.50
C GLU A 55 -5.17 10.06 -3.38
N PHE A 56 -5.17 8.77 -3.02
CA PHE A 56 -4.56 7.74 -3.85
C PHE A 56 -5.23 7.66 -5.24
N TRP A 57 -6.57 7.67 -5.26
CA TRP A 57 -7.34 7.65 -6.50
C TRP A 57 -7.08 8.89 -7.36
N SER A 58 -6.99 10.07 -6.75
CA SER A 58 -6.63 11.31 -7.43
C SER A 58 -5.26 11.20 -8.11
N ASN A 59 -4.25 10.68 -7.39
CA ASN A 59 -2.92 10.45 -7.94
C ASN A 59 -2.93 9.50 -9.15
N LEU A 60 -3.75 8.44 -9.11
CA LEU A 60 -3.91 7.50 -10.23
C LEU A 60 -4.57 8.16 -11.45
N VAL A 61 -5.70 8.85 -11.24
CA VAL A 61 -6.45 9.52 -12.32
C VAL A 61 -5.62 10.61 -12.99
N GLU A 62 -4.84 11.35 -12.20
CA GLU A 62 -3.94 12.39 -12.69
C GLU A 62 -2.60 11.87 -13.20
N GLN A 63 -2.37 10.55 -13.15
CA GLN A 63 -1.15 9.88 -13.62
C GLN A 63 0.13 10.47 -12.98
N ARG A 64 0.07 10.80 -11.70
CA ARG A 64 1.20 11.39 -11.00
C ARG A 64 2.27 10.35 -10.72
N ASP A 65 3.51 10.67 -11.09
CA ASP A 65 4.68 9.92 -10.64
C ASP A 65 5.05 10.36 -9.21
N CYS A 66 4.78 9.48 -8.24
CA CYS A 66 5.04 9.73 -6.83
C CYS A 66 6.46 9.32 -6.39
N VAL A 67 7.32 8.88 -7.33
CA VAL A 67 8.71 8.55 -7.05
C VAL A 67 9.54 9.82 -6.94
N ARG A 68 10.31 9.93 -5.85
CA ARG A 68 11.16 11.09 -5.56
C ARG A 68 12.52 10.66 -4.98
N PRO A 69 13.53 11.55 -5.01
CA PRO A 69 14.80 11.31 -4.31
C PRO A 69 14.60 11.04 -2.81
N VAL A 70 15.58 10.37 -2.20
CA VAL A 70 15.58 10.07 -0.76
C VAL A 70 15.28 11.34 0.07
N PRO A 71 14.28 11.30 0.97
CA PRO A 71 14.03 12.36 1.93
C PRO A 71 15.25 12.63 2.83
N GLY A 72 15.45 13.89 3.24
CA GLY A 72 16.60 14.28 4.08
C GLY A 72 16.60 13.68 5.49
N ASP A 73 15.46 13.16 5.95
CA ASP A 73 15.23 12.51 7.24
C ASP A 73 15.37 10.97 7.20
N ARG A 74 15.77 10.38 6.05
CA ARG A 74 16.04 8.93 5.92
C ARG A 74 17.54 8.63 6.01
N TRP A 75 18.25 8.86 4.90
CA TRP A 75 19.71 8.75 4.84
C TRP A 75 20.26 9.71 3.79
N ASN A 76 21.56 10.00 3.89
CA ASN A 76 22.22 10.82 2.89
C ASN A 76 22.46 9.99 1.61
N ALA A 77 21.69 10.29 0.56
CA ALA A 77 21.75 9.62 -0.74
C ALA A 77 23.09 9.76 -1.45
N ASP A 78 23.86 10.83 -1.22
CA ASP A 78 25.12 11.11 -1.91
C ASP A 78 26.19 10.06 -1.57
N TYR A 79 26.11 9.44 -0.39
CA TYR A 79 27.05 8.37 0.00
C TYR A 79 26.81 7.08 -0.77
N TYR A 80 25.55 6.77 -1.10
CA TYR A 80 25.16 5.47 -1.65
C TYR A 80 24.82 5.53 -3.13
N THR A 81 24.50 6.69 -3.69
CA THR A 81 24.17 6.82 -5.11
C THR A 81 25.44 6.96 -5.94
N ASP A 82 25.53 6.22 -7.04
CA ASP A 82 26.54 6.49 -8.07
C ASP A 82 25.87 6.57 -9.43
N ALA A 83 25.40 7.77 -9.79
CA ALA A 83 24.80 8.06 -11.08
C ALA A 83 25.84 8.23 -12.21
N SER A 84 27.14 8.19 -11.88
CA SER A 84 28.24 8.47 -12.83
C SER A 84 28.80 7.21 -13.49
N SER A 85 28.59 6.06 -12.86
CA SER A 85 29.02 4.77 -13.39
C SER A 85 27.85 4.06 -14.09
N ASN A 86 28.09 3.54 -15.30
CA ASN A 86 27.24 2.52 -15.91
C ASN A 86 27.54 1.11 -15.34
N GLU A 87 28.26 1.05 -14.23
CA GLU A 87 28.70 -0.20 -13.60
C GLU A 87 27.62 -0.71 -12.64
N PHE A 88 27.12 -1.90 -12.94
CA PHE A 88 26.24 -2.63 -12.04
C PHE A 88 27.07 -3.30 -10.93
N HIS A 89 26.44 -3.58 -9.78
CA HIS A 89 27.04 -4.32 -8.66
C HIS A 89 28.21 -3.62 -7.96
N LEU A 90 28.28 -2.28 -8.03
CA LEU A 90 29.24 -1.53 -7.24
C LEU A 90 29.00 -1.74 -5.73
N PRO A 91 30.05 -2.08 -4.95
CA PRO A 91 29.89 -2.30 -3.52
C PRO A 91 29.30 -1.09 -2.80
N ALA A 92 28.28 -1.33 -1.97
CA ALA A 92 27.58 -0.31 -1.19
C ALA A 92 26.95 0.83 -2.03
N LYS A 93 26.72 0.63 -3.33
CA LYS A 93 26.09 1.60 -4.21
C LYS A 93 24.72 1.17 -4.72
N ILE A 94 23.87 2.18 -4.94
CA ILE A 94 22.56 2.08 -5.59
C ILE A 94 22.59 2.88 -6.89
N PRO A 95 21.92 2.40 -7.96
CA PRO A 95 22.01 3.02 -9.28
C PRO A 95 21.16 4.30 -9.37
N SER A 96 20.17 4.45 -8.49
CA SER A 96 19.32 5.63 -8.38
C SER A 96 18.92 5.86 -6.92
N SER A 97 18.81 7.14 -6.54
CA SER A 97 18.30 7.58 -5.22
C SER A 97 16.76 7.68 -5.18
N ARG A 98 16.10 7.39 -6.29
CA ARG A 98 14.66 7.53 -6.47
C ARG A 98 13.92 6.32 -5.90
N CYS A 99 12.95 6.55 -5.03
CA CYS A 99 12.01 5.55 -4.51
C CYS A 99 10.62 6.18 -4.32
N GLY A 100 9.59 5.36 -4.16
CA GLY A 100 8.30 5.83 -3.67
C GLY A 100 8.38 6.00 -2.15
N TRP A 101 8.28 7.24 -1.67
CA TRP A 101 8.41 7.56 -0.24
C TRP A 101 7.08 8.00 0.34
N VAL A 102 6.74 7.50 1.52
CA VAL A 102 5.69 8.11 2.34
C VAL A 102 6.28 9.31 3.09
N ASP A 103 5.44 10.31 3.37
CA ASP A 103 5.93 11.58 3.90
C ASP A 103 6.26 11.53 5.40
N PHE A 104 5.62 10.64 6.17
CA PHE A 104 5.77 10.55 7.62
C PHE A 104 5.91 9.09 8.10
N VAL A 105 7.05 8.77 8.70
CA VAL A 105 7.38 7.41 9.18
C VAL A 105 7.64 7.40 10.69
N GLY A 106 7.94 8.56 11.30
CA GLY A 106 8.27 8.68 12.72
C GLY A 106 7.10 9.09 13.63
N GLU A 107 6.15 9.87 13.13
CA GLU A 107 4.99 10.34 13.90
C GLU A 107 3.98 9.21 14.09
N PHE A 108 3.44 9.09 15.29
CA PHE A 108 2.49 8.05 15.66
C PHE A 108 1.72 8.48 16.91
N ASP A 109 0.39 8.47 16.80
CA ASP A 109 -0.50 8.73 17.94
C ASP A 109 -0.58 7.52 18.87
N TYR A 110 0.45 7.32 19.67
CA TYR A 110 0.55 6.18 20.59
C TYR A 110 -0.51 6.20 21.70
N GLU A 111 -1.10 7.36 22.01
CA GLU A 111 -2.09 7.48 23.08
C GLU A 111 -3.41 6.83 22.69
N THR A 112 -3.85 7.01 21.44
CA THR A 112 -5.03 6.35 20.87
C THR A 112 -4.95 4.82 21.00
N PHE A 113 -3.75 4.24 20.88
CA PHE A 113 -3.54 2.79 20.98
C PHE A 113 -3.16 2.30 22.39
N SER A 114 -3.19 3.18 23.40
CA SER A 114 -2.77 2.87 24.78
C SER A 114 -1.33 2.33 24.86
N ILE A 115 -0.44 2.82 23.99
CA ILE A 115 0.98 2.45 23.93
C ILE A 115 1.78 3.52 24.67
N SER A 116 2.74 3.10 25.51
CA SER A 116 3.59 4.08 26.20
C SER A 116 4.54 4.77 25.22
N ARG A 117 4.88 6.04 25.48
CA ARG A 117 5.87 6.77 24.66
C ARG A 117 7.18 5.99 24.48
N ARG A 118 7.68 5.36 25.56
CA ARG A 118 8.92 4.57 25.51
C ARG A 118 8.81 3.36 24.59
N GLU A 119 7.66 2.69 24.57
CA GLU A 119 7.41 1.61 23.63
C GLU A 119 7.31 2.13 22.20
N ALA A 120 6.56 3.21 21.98
CA ALA A 120 6.39 3.83 20.66
C ALA A 120 7.72 4.27 20.04
N GLU A 121 8.66 4.78 20.83
CA GLU A 121 10.02 5.13 20.38
C GLU A 121 10.84 3.90 19.91
N ASN A 122 10.49 2.69 20.35
CA ASN A 122 11.15 1.44 19.98
C ASN A 122 10.40 0.62 18.93
N MET A 123 9.20 1.04 18.54
CA MET A 123 8.39 0.33 17.54
C MET A 123 8.89 0.58 16.13
N ASP A 124 8.97 -0.51 15.34
CA ASP A 124 9.13 -0.47 13.89
C ASP A 124 8.06 0.45 13.29
N PRO A 125 8.46 1.44 12.46
CA PRO A 125 7.51 2.28 11.72
C PRO A 125 6.45 1.52 10.93
N GLN A 126 6.73 0.30 10.46
CA GLN A 126 5.75 -0.56 9.82
C GLN A 126 4.59 -0.87 10.79
N GLN A 127 4.87 -1.14 12.07
CA GLN A 127 3.82 -1.38 13.07
C GLN A 127 2.98 -0.14 13.35
N LYS A 128 3.62 1.04 13.40
CA LYS A 128 2.94 2.33 13.65
C LYS A 128 1.95 2.66 12.54
N MET A 129 2.44 2.63 11.29
CA MET A 129 1.61 2.88 10.11
C MET A 129 0.49 1.86 9.99
N LEU A 130 0.78 0.59 10.25
CA LEU A 130 -0.21 -0.48 10.18
C LEU A 130 -1.35 -0.27 11.20
N LEU A 131 -1.06 0.18 12.42
CA LEU A 131 -2.09 0.49 13.41
C LEU A 131 -3.02 1.62 12.97
N GLU A 132 -2.47 2.72 12.45
CA GLU A 132 -3.27 3.84 11.96
C GLU A 132 -4.13 3.46 10.76
N VAL A 133 -3.54 2.77 9.77
CA VAL A 133 -4.26 2.35 8.56
C VAL A 133 -5.33 1.31 8.89
N ALA A 134 -5.05 0.36 9.78
CA ALA A 134 -6.04 -0.62 10.20
C ALA A 134 -7.20 0.03 10.97
N LEU A 135 -6.93 1.03 11.82
CA LEU A 135 -7.99 1.78 12.48
C LEU A 135 -8.91 2.46 11.46
N GLN A 136 -8.34 3.15 10.47
CA GLN A 136 -9.10 3.80 9.40
C GLN A 136 -9.95 2.81 8.60
N ALA A 137 -9.39 1.64 8.25
CA ALA A 137 -10.12 0.60 7.53
C ALA A 137 -11.27 0.00 8.37
N LEU A 138 -11.05 -0.18 9.67
CA LEU A 138 -12.08 -0.63 10.61
C LEU A 138 -13.19 0.42 10.75
N GLU A 139 -12.86 1.71 10.82
CA GLU A 139 -13.82 2.81 10.85
C GLU A 139 -14.63 2.90 9.55
N ASP A 140 -13.97 2.82 8.40
CA ASP A 140 -14.60 2.81 7.07
C ASP A 140 -15.58 1.64 6.91
N SER A 141 -15.27 0.49 7.52
CA SER A 141 -16.16 -0.68 7.49
C SER A 141 -17.51 -0.47 8.17
N GLY A 142 -17.60 0.45 9.13
CA GLY A 142 -18.77 0.63 9.98
C GLY A 142 -19.15 -0.58 10.84
N MET A 143 -18.30 -1.61 10.92
CA MET A 143 -18.57 -2.85 11.65
C MET A 143 -18.19 -2.74 13.12
N GLN A 144 -18.89 -3.49 13.97
CA GLN A 144 -18.48 -3.72 15.36
C GLN A 144 -17.48 -4.88 15.40
N TYR A 145 -16.26 -4.62 15.85
CA TYR A 145 -15.15 -5.59 15.81
C TYR A 145 -14.59 -5.98 17.18
N VAL A 146 -14.84 -5.20 18.22
CA VAL A 146 -14.32 -5.45 19.58
C VAL A 146 -14.87 -6.78 20.11
N GLY A 147 -13.98 -7.68 20.52
CA GLY A 147 -14.28 -9.02 21.01
C GLY A 147 -14.79 -10.00 19.94
N SER A 148 -14.75 -9.61 18.66
CA SER A 148 -15.27 -10.43 17.56
C SER A 148 -14.27 -11.50 17.11
N ASN A 149 -14.77 -12.57 16.47
CA ASN A 149 -13.94 -13.59 15.82
C ASN A 149 -13.38 -13.08 14.47
N THR A 150 -12.73 -11.92 14.47
CA THR A 150 -12.08 -11.33 13.30
C THR A 150 -10.63 -11.78 13.26
N GLY A 151 -10.19 -12.35 12.14
CA GLY A 151 -8.79 -12.72 11.92
C GLY A 151 -7.95 -11.53 11.45
N VAL A 152 -6.63 -11.65 11.56
CA VAL A 152 -5.66 -10.65 11.12
C VAL A 152 -4.57 -11.33 10.28
N PHE A 153 -4.41 -10.88 9.04
CA PHE A 153 -3.49 -11.46 8.06
C PHE A 153 -2.65 -10.34 7.45
N VAL A 154 -1.36 -10.27 7.78
CA VAL A 154 -0.49 -9.15 7.39
C VAL A 154 0.67 -9.64 6.53
N GLY A 155 0.79 -9.13 5.31
CA GLY A 155 1.96 -9.32 4.47
C GLY A 155 3.12 -8.41 4.91
N ILE A 156 4.22 -8.98 5.37
CA ILE A 156 5.42 -8.25 5.84
C ILE A 156 6.65 -9.17 5.78
N GLY A 157 7.83 -8.67 5.39
CA GLY A 157 9.01 -9.53 5.23
C GLY A 157 10.37 -8.92 5.62
N GLN A 158 10.50 -7.60 5.74
CA GLN A 158 11.77 -6.95 6.07
C GLN A 158 11.81 -6.54 7.55
N ALA A 159 12.80 -7.03 8.29
CA ALA A 159 13.00 -6.76 9.72
C ALA A 159 14.09 -5.70 9.97
N GLU A 160 14.09 -4.60 9.20
CA GLU A 160 15.14 -3.57 9.26
C GLU A 160 15.26 -2.94 10.65
N GLN A 161 14.14 -2.80 11.37
CA GLN A 161 14.15 -2.31 12.75
C GLN A 161 14.93 -3.24 13.70
N TYR A 162 14.91 -4.55 13.46
CA TYR A 162 15.67 -5.51 14.27
C TYR A 162 17.17 -5.30 14.08
N GLU A 163 17.62 -5.09 12.83
CA GLU A 163 19.02 -4.79 12.53
C GLU A 163 19.50 -3.52 13.23
N LEU A 164 18.69 -2.45 13.20
CA LEU A 164 19.03 -1.18 13.85
C LEU A 164 19.09 -1.32 15.37
N THR A 165 18.12 -2.03 15.96
CA THR A 165 18.04 -2.20 17.42
C THR A 165 19.14 -3.12 17.97
N THR A 166 19.69 -4.01 17.14
CA THR A 166 20.76 -4.94 17.54
C THR A 166 22.15 -4.51 17.10
N ALA A 167 22.28 -3.41 16.34
CA ALA A 167 23.56 -2.83 15.95
C ALA A 167 24.38 -2.34 17.15
N ASP A 168 23.69 -1.87 18.21
CA ASP A 168 24.29 -1.53 19.50
C ASP A 168 23.61 -2.34 20.62
N LEU A 169 24.31 -3.32 21.16
CA LEU A 169 23.78 -4.21 22.20
C LEU A 169 23.44 -3.47 23.50
N GLU A 170 24.05 -2.31 23.78
CA GLU A 170 23.73 -1.51 24.96
C GLU A 170 22.37 -0.79 24.83
N SER A 171 21.87 -0.61 23.61
CA SER A 171 20.57 0.01 23.32
C SER A 171 19.37 -0.93 23.52
N ILE A 172 19.63 -2.24 23.63
CA ILE A 172 18.60 -3.27 23.78
C ILE A 172 17.84 -3.07 25.09
N ASN A 173 16.52 -3.06 25.00
CA ASN A 173 15.63 -2.89 26.13
C ASN A 173 14.39 -3.79 26.02
N ALA A 174 13.47 -3.68 26.98
CA ALA A 174 12.28 -4.52 27.07
C ALA A 174 11.37 -4.47 25.82
N TYR A 175 11.42 -3.40 25.04
CA TYR A 175 10.62 -3.22 23.83
C TYR A 175 11.34 -3.62 22.54
N SER A 176 12.63 -3.97 22.59
CA SER A 176 13.40 -4.30 21.38
C SER A 176 12.80 -5.48 20.61
N VAL A 177 12.32 -6.51 21.32
CA VAL A 177 11.70 -7.69 20.69
C VAL A 177 10.31 -7.36 20.15
N THR A 178 9.45 -6.74 20.96
CA THR A 178 8.08 -6.41 20.54
C THR A 178 8.06 -5.30 19.48
N GLY A 179 9.07 -4.45 19.47
CA GLY A 179 9.23 -3.37 18.50
C GLY A 179 9.69 -3.84 17.13
N SER A 180 10.28 -5.03 16.97
CA SER A 180 10.94 -5.42 15.72
C SER A 180 10.59 -6.81 15.18
N ALA A 181 10.02 -7.71 16.00
CA ALA A 181 9.69 -9.05 15.53
C ALA A 181 8.53 -9.04 14.51
N LEU A 182 8.69 -9.76 13.39
CA LEU A 182 7.73 -9.80 12.28
C LEU A 182 6.37 -10.41 12.64
N SER A 183 6.26 -11.17 13.74
CA SER A 183 4.98 -11.68 14.25
C SER A 183 4.17 -10.62 14.99
N ILE A 184 4.80 -9.54 15.45
CA ILE A 184 4.14 -8.53 16.27
C ILE A 184 3.16 -7.65 15.49
N PRO A 185 3.41 -7.22 14.23
CA PRO A 185 2.44 -6.44 13.45
C PRO A 185 1.01 -6.98 13.49
N SER A 186 0.80 -8.25 13.11
CA SER A 186 -0.53 -8.89 13.16
C SER A 186 -1.07 -9.05 14.58
N ASN A 187 -0.23 -9.50 15.53
CA ASN A 187 -0.65 -9.70 16.91
C ASN A 187 -0.99 -8.40 17.64
N ARG A 188 -0.31 -7.30 17.29
CA ARG A 188 -0.55 -5.98 17.86
C ARG A 188 -1.87 -5.41 17.36
N LEU A 189 -2.24 -5.61 16.09
CA LEU A 189 -3.58 -5.30 15.60
C LEU A 189 -4.65 -6.07 16.39
N SER A 190 -4.46 -7.38 16.55
CA SER A 190 -5.39 -8.22 17.32
C SER A 190 -5.53 -7.73 18.77
N TYR A 191 -4.41 -7.37 19.41
CA TYR A 191 -4.40 -6.87 20.78
C TYR A 191 -5.04 -5.48 20.91
N CYS A 192 -4.66 -4.51 20.07
CA CYS A 192 -5.14 -3.13 20.16
C CYS A 192 -6.62 -2.99 19.81
N PHE A 193 -7.15 -3.84 18.91
CA PHE A 193 -8.54 -3.78 18.47
C PHE A 193 -9.44 -4.89 19.05
N ASP A 194 -8.91 -5.71 19.97
CA ASP A 194 -9.62 -6.82 20.62
C ASP A 194 -10.20 -7.83 19.61
N LEU A 195 -9.39 -8.26 18.63
CA LEU A 195 -9.78 -9.23 17.60
C LEU A 195 -9.36 -10.63 18.03
N GLN A 196 -10.31 -11.56 18.06
CA GLN A 196 -10.15 -12.87 18.69
C GLN A 196 -9.96 -14.03 17.69
N GLY A 197 -9.85 -13.72 16.39
CA GLY A 197 -9.58 -14.71 15.35
C GLY A 197 -8.11 -15.07 15.19
N PRO A 198 -7.75 -15.84 14.14
CA PRO A 198 -6.36 -16.14 13.82
C PRO A 198 -5.56 -14.87 13.54
N SER A 199 -4.32 -14.81 14.01
CA SER A 199 -3.43 -13.66 13.80
C SER A 199 -2.11 -14.13 13.22
N MET A 200 -1.78 -13.69 12.01
CA MET A 200 -0.57 -14.13 11.33
C MET A 200 0.07 -13.06 10.45
N SER A 201 1.39 -13.07 10.48
CA SER A 201 2.23 -12.34 9.53
C SER A 201 2.77 -13.31 8.48
N VAL A 202 2.76 -12.89 7.23
CA VAL A 202 3.06 -13.71 6.05
C VAL A 202 4.19 -13.07 5.26
N ASP A 203 5.23 -13.85 4.99
CA ASP A 203 6.31 -13.47 4.09
C ASP A 203 6.42 -14.46 2.94
N THR A 204 5.98 -14.03 1.76
CA THR A 204 6.24 -14.66 0.46
C THR A 204 6.88 -13.65 -0.50
N ALA A 205 7.69 -12.73 0.04
CA ALA A 205 8.27 -11.59 -0.69
C ALA A 205 7.21 -10.72 -1.37
N CYS A 206 7.32 -10.49 -2.69
CA CYS A 206 6.42 -9.57 -3.41
C CYS A 206 4.95 -10.01 -3.44
N SER A 207 4.65 -11.29 -3.12
CA SER A 207 3.29 -11.82 -3.06
C SER A 207 2.69 -11.85 -1.65
N SER A 208 3.38 -11.30 -0.64
CA SER A 208 2.97 -11.42 0.77
C SER A 208 1.55 -10.94 1.04
N SER A 209 1.16 -9.75 0.56
CA SER A 209 -0.18 -9.18 0.79
C SER A 209 -1.28 -10.00 0.13
N LEU A 210 -1.07 -10.47 -1.11
CA LEU A 210 -2.03 -11.34 -1.80
C LEU A 210 -2.09 -12.74 -1.19
N THR A 211 -1.00 -13.23 -0.62
CA THR A 211 -0.98 -14.50 0.12
C THR A 211 -1.76 -14.35 1.43
N ALA A 212 -1.57 -13.25 2.15
CA ALA A 212 -2.34 -12.91 3.35
C ALA A 212 -3.84 -12.80 3.02
N PHE A 213 -4.19 -12.11 1.92
CA PHE A 213 -5.56 -12.04 1.41
C PHE A 213 -6.15 -13.42 1.12
N HIS A 214 -5.40 -14.27 0.40
CA HIS A 214 -5.82 -15.63 0.10
C HIS A 214 -6.11 -16.45 1.37
N LEU A 215 -5.23 -16.38 2.37
CA LEU A 215 -5.40 -17.07 3.65
C LEU A 215 -6.61 -16.55 4.43
N ALA A 216 -6.84 -15.25 4.42
CA ALA A 216 -8.03 -14.65 5.03
C ALA A 216 -9.32 -15.13 4.36
N CYS A 217 -9.36 -15.18 3.03
CA CYS A 217 -10.50 -15.72 2.29
C CYS A 217 -10.80 -17.17 2.65
N GLN A 218 -9.77 -18.01 2.78
CA GLN A 218 -9.92 -19.40 3.21
C GLN A 218 -10.43 -19.49 4.64
N ALA A 219 -9.86 -18.71 5.57
CA ALA A 219 -10.26 -18.70 6.97
C ALA A 219 -11.73 -18.29 7.18
N ILE A 220 -12.24 -17.35 6.38
CA ILE A 220 -13.67 -16.97 6.41
C ILE A 220 -14.55 -18.08 5.84
N ARG A 221 -14.19 -18.64 4.68
CA ARG A 221 -14.98 -19.71 4.03
C ARG A 221 -15.09 -20.97 4.88
N ASP A 222 -14.00 -21.34 5.54
CA ASP A 222 -13.95 -22.52 6.41
C ASP A 222 -14.55 -22.24 7.80
N GLY A 223 -15.03 -21.02 8.07
CA GLY A 223 -15.66 -20.62 9.32
C GLY A 223 -14.69 -20.47 10.50
N THR A 224 -13.38 -20.37 10.23
CA THR A 224 -12.36 -20.16 11.26
C THR A 224 -12.48 -18.75 11.85
N CYS A 225 -12.79 -17.75 11.02
CA CYS A 225 -13.13 -16.39 11.45
C CYS A 225 -14.38 -15.87 10.73
N SER A 226 -15.11 -14.92 11.33
CA SER A 226 -16.31 -14.33 10.73
C SER A 226 -16.01 -13.12 9.83
N ALA A 227 -14.84 -12.51 10.02
CA ALA A 227 -14.31 -11.40 9.24
C ALA A 227 -12.78 -11.46 9.29
N ALA A 228 -12.10 -10.64 8.50
CA ALA A 228 -10.65 -10.54 8.54
C ALA A 228 -10.18 -9.11 8.24
N VAL A 229 -9.18 -8.66 9.00
CA VAL A 229 -8.30 -7.56 8.61
C VAL A 229 -7.19 -8.15 7.76
N VAL A 230 -7.06 -7.66 6.53
CA VAL A 230 -5.97 -8.03 5.62
C VAL A 230 -5.17 -6.78 5.35
N ALA A 231 -3.84 -6.87 5.43
CA ALA A 231 -2.98 -5.75 5.15
C ALA A 231 -1.66 -6.19 4.51
N GLY A 232 -0.96 -5.27 3.88
CA GLY A 232 0.45 -5.37 3.50
C GLY A 232 1.17 -4.08 3.85
N VAL A 233 2.39 -4.19 4.40
CA VAL A 233 3.19 -3.03 4.78
C VAL A 233 4.64 -3.20 4.34
N ASN A 234 5.25 -2.11 3.87
CA ASN A 234 6.68 -2.02 3.56
C ASN A 234 7.18 -0.60 3.83
N ILE A 235 8.27 -0.47 4.59
CA ILE A 235 8.97 0.79 4.85
C ILE A 235 10.47 0.61 4.58
N LEU A 236 11.14 1.66 4.10
CA LEU A 236 12.57 1.68 3.83
C LEU A 236 13.29 2.47 4.94
N ILE A 237 13.76 1.76 5.96
CA ILE A 237 14.40 2.37 7.13
C ILE A 237 15.91 2.51 6.92
N ASN A 238 16.54 1.51 6.30
CA ASN A 238 18.00 1.44 6.11
C ASN A 238 18.38 1.33 4.62
N PRO A 239 19.43 2.04 4.15
CA PRO A 239 19.96 1.85 2.79
C PRO A 239 20.44 0.42 2.50
N SER A 240 20.76 -0.38 3.53
CA SER A 240 21.27 -1.76 3.41
C SER A 240 20.38 -2.60 2.49
N THR A 241 19.07 -2.55 2.66
CA THR A 241 18.13 -3.35 1.87
C THR A 241 18.09 -2.87 0.42
N VAL A 242 18.11 -1.55 0.17
CA VAL A 242 18.16 -1.00 -1.19
C VAL A 242 19.46 -1.40 -1.90
N ILE A 243 20.59 -1.41 -1.18
CA ILE A 243 21.87 -1.90 -1.67
C ILE A 243 21.80 -3.41 -1.99
N GLN A 244 21.18 -4.23 -1.15
CA GLN A 244 21.01 -5.66 -1.43
C GLN A 244 20.23 -5.89 -2.74
N PHE A 245 19.14 -5.16 -2.96
CA PHE A 245 18.39 -5.24 -4.22
C PHE A 245 19.18 -4.67 -5.42
N SER A 246 20.01 -3.65 -5.22
CA SER A 246 20.97 -3.17 -6.24
C SER A 246 21.93 -4.29 -6.66
N GLN A 247 22.46 -5.06 -5.70
CA GLN A 247 23.34 -6.19 -5.98
C GLN A 247 22.65 -7.35 -6.70
N LEU A 248 21.32 -7.51 -6.54
CA LEU A 248 20.55 -8.47 -7.33
C LEU A 248 20.36 -8.04 -8.80
N GLY A 249 20.69 -6.79 -9.16
CA GLY A 249 20.56 -6.28 -10.52
C GLY A 249 19.10 -6.05 -10.95
N VAL A 250 18.18 -5.91 -10.00
CA VAL A 250 16.73 -5.79 -10.26
C VAL A 250 16.23 -4.34 -10.21
N LEU A 251 17.05 -3.40 -9.74
CA LEU A 251 16.68 -1.99 -9.62
C LEU A 251 16.92 -1.22 -10.92
N SER A 252 15.96 -0.39 -11.30
CA SER A 252 16.10 0.49 -12.46
C SER A 252 17.15 1.59 -12.19
N PRO A 253 18.12 1.81 -13.11
CA PRO A 253 19.07 2.92 -13.01
C PRO A 253 18.46 4.30 -13.23
N ASP A 254 17.37 4.39 -14.00
CA ASP A 254 16.68 5.67 -14.19
C ASP A 254 15.66 5.97 -13.08
N GLY A 255 15.47 5.04 -12.14
CA GLY A 255 14.57 5.21 -11.02
C GLY A 255 13.10 5.29 -11.46
N MET A 256 12.72 4.55 -12.51
CA MET A 256 11.35 4.40 -12.99
C MET A 256 10.98 2.94 -13.26
N CYS A 257 9.70 2.59 -13.07
CA CYS A 257 9.14 1.30 -13.47
C CYS A 257 8.51 1.42 -14.86
N HIS A 258 9.19 0.97 -15.91
CA HIS A 258 8.65 1.00 -17.28
C HIS A 258 7.86 -0.26 -17.63
N SER A 259 6.79 -0.54 -16.88
CA SER A 259 5.97 -1.74 -17.07
C SER A 259 5.51 -1.91 -18.52
N PHE A 260 5.81 -3.06 -19.12
CA PHE A 260 5.46 -3.43 -20.50
C PHE A 260 6.12 -2.60 -21.62
N SER A 261 7.08 -1.74 -21.29
CA SER A 261 7.83 -0.91 -22.25
C SER A 261 9.05 -1.64 -22.80
N ASP A 262 9.50 -1.25 -23.99
CA ASP A 262 10.81 -1.65 -24.55
C ASP A 262 11.99 -1.07 -23.76
N LYS A 263 11.73 -0.05 -22.93
CA LYS A 263 12.71 0.57 -22.01
C LYS A 263 12.77 -0.07 -20.63
N ALA A 264 12.06 -1.18 -20.39
CA ALA A 264 12.07 -1.86 -19.10
C ALA A 264 13.49 -2.31 -18.70
N ASN A 265 13.98 -1.81 -17.56
CA ASN A 265 15.36 -1.94 -17.10
C ASN A 265 15.47 -2.22 -15.59
N GLY A 266 14.37 -2.62 -14.94
CA GLY A 266 14.30 -2.89 -13.50
C GLY A 266 13.06 -2.26 -12.87
N TYR A 267 12.93 -2.37 -11.54
CA TYR A 267 11.87 -1.72 -10.78
C TYR A 267 12.44 -0.72 -9.76
N VAL A 268 11.55 0.05 -9.16
CA VAL A 268 11.85 1.05 -8.13
C VAL A 268 11.23 0.61 -6.81
N ARG A 269 11.98 0.69 -5.72
CA ARG A 269 11.44 0.40 -4.39
C ARG A 269 10.44 1.47 -3.97
N SER A 270 9.43 1.07 -3.22
CA SER A 270 8.41 1.97 -2.68
C SER A 270 8.02 1.55 -1.28
N GLU A 271 7.67 2.53 -0.47
CA GLU A 271 7.00 2.40 0.81
C GLU A 271 5.48 2.33 0.62
N GLY A 272 4.78 1.78 1.60
CA GLY A 272 3.33 1.84 1.65
C GLY A 272 2.69 0.88 2.65
N CYS A 273 1.43 1.15 2.98
CA CYS A 273 0.56 0.28 3.75
C CYS A 273 -0.86 0.35 3.19
N GLY A 274 -1.55 -0.79 3.13
CA GLY A 274 -2.95 -0.91 2.73
C GLY A 274 -3.48 -2.31 2.94
#